data_AF-A0A830CTP7-F1
#
_entry.id   AF-A0A830CTP7-F1
#
_cell.length_a   1.000
_cell.length_b   1.000
_cell.length_c   1.000
_cell.angle_alpha   90.00
_cell.angle_beta   90.00
_cell.angle_gamma   90.00
#
_symmetry.space_group_name_H-M   'P 1'
#
loop_
_entity.id
_entity.type
_entity.pdbx_description
1 polymer ?
#
loop_
_entity_poly.entity_id
_entity_poly.type
_entity_poly.pdbx_seq_one_letter_code
_entity_poly.pdbx_strand_id
1 'polypeptide(L)'
;MVIENSATNNSTCLARINGGSIPPTVDGDELSVEERNLLSVAYKNVISARRASWSIISSIEQKEESRGNESHVSAIKSYRSKIETELSNICDGILKLLDTKLIGSAATGDSKVFYLKMKGDYHRYLAEFKTGAERKEAAENTLSAYKASQDIANTELAPTHPIRLGLALNFSVFYYEILNSPDRACNLRQTGVLKIDLVVFIFAFDEAIAELDTLGEESYKDSTLIMQLLRDNLTLWTSDMQDDNSEEIKEAAPKPDNE
;
A
#
# COMPACT_ATOMS: atom_id res chain seq x y z
N MET A 1 -3.11 -11.27 7.90
CA MET A 1 -3.00 -12.01 6.61
C MET A 1 -3.89 -11.27 5.62
N VAL A 2 -3.37 -10.17 5.06
CA VAL A 2 -4.12 -9.28 4.16
C VAL A 2 -4.05 -9.86 2.76
N ILE A 3 -5.20 -9.99 2.11
CA ILE A 3 -5.39 -10.63 0.82
C ILE A 3 -4.82 -9.72 -0.28
N GLU A 4 -3.51 -9.75 -0.52
CA GLU A 4 -2.94 -9.45 -1.84
C GLU A 4 -3.19 -10.66 -2.76
N ASN A 5 -4.45 -10.91 -3.11
CA ASN A 5 -4.80 -11.98 -4.04
C ASN A 5 -5.17 -11.37 -5.40
N SER A 6 -4.15 -10.87 -6.10
CA SER A 6 -4.20 -10.59 -7.54
C SER A 6 -3.42 -11.65 -8.33
N ALA A 7 -3.52 -12.91 -7.91
CA ALA A 7 -2.76 -14.02 -8.49
C ALA A 7 -3.47 -14.78 -9.62
N THR A 8 -4.69 -14.41 -10.04
CA THR A 8 -5.50 -15.26 -10.93
C THR A 8 -5.61 -14.84 -12.41
N ASN A 9 -4.95 -13.77 -12.88
CA ASN A 9 -4.88 -13.47 -14.32
C ASN A 9 -3.53 -13.80 -14.99
N ASN A 10 -2.70 -14.63 -14.34
CA ASN A 10 -1.29 -14.83 -14.69
C ASN A 10 -1.01 -15.88 -15.78
N SER A 11 -2.03 -16.48 -16.40
CA SER A 11 -1.82 -17.61 -17.33
C SER A 11 -1.76 -17.23 -18.81
N THR A 12 -2.17 -16.02 -19.22
CA THR A 12 -2.30 -15.68 -20.64
C THR A 12 -1.17 -14.77 -21.18
N CYS A 13 -0.42 -14.09 -20.31
CA CYS A 13 0.61 -13.13 -20.74
C CYS A 13 2.02 -13.75 -20.90
N LEU A 14 2.28 -14.94 -20.37
CA LEU A 14 3.63 -15.55 -20.37
C LEU A 14 4.06 -16.19 -21.71
N ALA A 15 3.24 -16.16 -22.76
CA ALA A 15 3.53 -16.88 -24.01
C ALA A 15 4.22 -16.05 -25.12
N ARG A 16 4.63 -14.79 -24.88
CA ARG A 16 5.24 -13.94 -25.93
C ARG A 16 6.62 -13.34 -25.64
N ILE A 17 7.29 -13.73 -24.55
CA ILE A 17 8.59 -13.15 -24.17
C ILE A 17 9.78 -13.96 -24.73
N ASN A 18 9.73 -14.37 -26.00
CA ASN A 18 10.88 -14.94 -26.69
C ASN A 18 10.95 -14.38 -28.12
N GLY A 19 11.69 -13.28 -28.30
CA GLY A 19 12.16 -12.89 -29.64
C GLY A 19 12.36 -11.40 -29.98
N GLY A 20 12.06 -10.45 -29.09
CA GLY A 20 12.19 -9.02 -29.41
C GLY A 20 13.31 -8.35 -28.62
N SER A 21 14.39 -7.94 -29.29
CA SER A 21 15.38 -7.02 -28.72
C SER A 21 14.74 -5.66 -28.42
N ILE A 22 14.73 -5.27 -27.14
CA ILE A 22 14.28 -3.94 -26.69
C ILE A 22 15.30 -2.90 -27.18
N PRO A 23 14.90 -1.89 -27.98
CA PRO A 23 15.80 -0.83 -28.41
C PRO A 23 16.20 0.05 -27.21
N PRO A 24 17.41 0.62 -27.18
CA PRO A 24 17.83 1.51 -26.10
C PRO A 24 17.02 2.81 -26.16
N THR A 25 16.33 3.14 -25.07
CA THR A 25 15.61 4.41 -24.95
C THR A 25 16.58 5.58 -24.83
N VAL A 26 16.24 6.69 -25.49
CA VAL A 26 16.99 7.95 -25.44
C VAL A 26 16.79 8.56 -24.05
N ASP A 27 17.89 9.03 -23.44
CA ASP A 27 17.90 9.64 -22.11
C ASP A 27 16.90 10.83 -22.05
N GLY A 28 15.77 10.68 -21.36
CA GLY A 28 14.86 11.78 -21.02
C GLY A 28 13.43 11.71 -21.55
N ASP A 29 13.06 10.71 -22.34
CA ASP A 29 11.69 10.57 -22.84
C ASP A 29 10.73 9.95 -21.81
N GLU A 30 9.47 10.42 -21.80
CA GLU A 30 8.41 9.89 -20.96
C GLU A 30 8.10 8.43 -21.35
N LEU A 31 8.00 7.54 -20.34
CA LEU A 31 7.61 6.15 -20.60
C LEU A 31 6.19 6.08 -21.15
N SER A 32 5.98 5.24 -22.15
CA SER A 32 4.65 4.87 -22.62
C SER A 32 3.83 4.17 -21.51
N VAL A 33 2.51 4.11 -21.69
CA VAL A 33 1.61 3.42 -20.75
C VAL A 33 2.02 1.95 -20.55
N GLU A 34 2.43 1.26 -21.63
CA GLU A 34 2.85 -0.13 -21.58
C GLU A 34 4.17 -0.30 -20.79
N GLU A 35 5.18 0.53 -21.07
CA GLU A 35 6.46 0.50 -20.35
C GLU A 35 6.30 0.82 -18.86
N ARG A 36 5.46 1.82 -18.55
CA ARG A 36 5.12 2.21 -17.18
C ARG A 36 4.44 1.05 -16.43
N ASN A 37 3.50 0.37 -17.09
CA ASN A 37 2.81 -0.78 -16.50
C ASN A 37 3.77 -1.97 -16.30
N LEU A 38 4.64 -2.26 -17.27
CA LEU A 38 5.67 -3.31 -17.17
C LEU A 38 6.63 -3.03 -16.01
N LEU A 39 7.12 -1.79 -15.87
CA LEU A 39 7.97 -1.37 -14.76
C LEU A 39 7.28 -1.62 -13.42
N SER A 40 6.03 -1.19 -13.29
CA SER A 40 5.25 -1.33 -12.06
C SER A 40 5.03 -2.79 -11.69
N VAL A 41 4.62 -3.63 -12.65
CA VAL A 41 4.42 -5.07 -12.43
C VAL A 41 5.73 -5.76 -12.03
N ALA A 42 6.84 -5.44 -12.70
CA ALA A 42 8.15 -6.04 -12.41
C ALA A 42 8.58 -5.75 -10.96
N TYR A 43 8.57 -4.49 -10.55
CA TYR A 43 8.95 -4.13 -9.18
C TYR A 43 7.95 -4.63 -8.15
N LYS A 44 6.64 -4.58 -8.42
CA LYS A 44 5.60 -5.12 -7.54
C LYS A 44 5.81 -6.60 -7.25
N ASN A 45 6.13 -7.41 -8.27
CA ASN A 45 6.36 -8.84 -8.09
C ASN A 45 7.58 -9.11 -7.20
N VAL A 46 8.68 -8.39 -7.43
CA VAL A 46 9.91 -8.55 -6.64
C VAL A 46 9.67 -8.14 -5.19
N ILE A 47 9.04 -6.98 -4.95
CA ILE A 47 8.82 -6.49 -3.59
C ILE A 47 7.78 -7.34 -2.84
N SER A 48 6.69 -7.78 -3.47
CA SER A 48 5.68 -8.62 -2.82
C SER A 48 6.25 -9.97 -2.36
N ALA A 49 7.12 -10.61 -3.16
CA ALA A 49 7.79 -11.85 -2.76
C ALA A 49 8.70 -11.65 -1.53
N ARG A 50 9.41 -10.52 -1.46
CA ARG A 50 10.27 -10.20 -0.32
C ARG A 50 9.49 -9.78 0.92
N ARG A 51 8.40 -9.02 0.77
CA ARG A 51 7.48 -8.67 1.87
C ARG A 51 6.83 -9.90 2.48
N ALA A 52 6.37 -10.85 1.65
CA ALA A 52 5.83 -12.12 2.12
C ALA A 52 6.88 -12.91 2.91
N SER A 53 8.12 -12.98 2.41
CA SER A 53 9.23 -13.64 3.10
C SER A 53 9.52 -12.97 4.46
N TRP A 54 9.56 -11.64 4.50
CA TRP A 54 9.76 -10.87 5.73
C TRP A 54 8.65 -11.12 6.76
N SER A 55 7.38 -11.11 6.33
CA SER A 55 6.23 -11.35 7.21
C SER A 55 6.26 -12.75 7.82
N ILE A 56 6.59 -13.78 7.03
CA ILE A 56 6.75 -15.16 7.51
C ILE A 56 7.87 -15.25 8.55
N ILE A 57 9.05 -14.70 8.24
CA ILE A 57 10.20 -14.75 9.15
C ILE A 57 9.93 -13.97 10.44
N SER A 58 9.27 -12.82 10.36
CA SER A 58 8.89 -12.02 11.53
C SER A 58 7.90 -12.77 12.43
N SER A 59 6.95 -13.51 11.85
CA SER A 59 6.04 -14.36 12.61
C SER A 59 6.75 -15.53 13.29
N ILE A 60 7.73 -16.14 12.62
CA ILE A 60 8.56 -17.21 13.21
C ILE A 60 9.42 -16.66 14.34
N GLU A 61 10.00 -15.45 14.19
CA GLU A 61 10.76 -14.77 15.24
C GLU A 61 9.91 -14.60 16.50
N GLN A 62 8.72 -14.00 16.39
CA GLN A 62 7.81 -13.80 17.53
C GLN A 62 7.43 -15.12 18.21
N LYS A 63 7.19 -16.18 17.42
CA LYS A 63 6.85 -17.49 17.95
C LYS A 63 8.01 -18.14 18.70
N GLU A 64 9.23 -18.05 18.20
CA GLU A 64 10.42 -18.59 18.88
C GLU A 64 10.83 -17.75 20.09
N GLU A 65 10.61 -16.43 20.07
CA GLU A 65 10.77 -15.56 21.23
C GLU A 65 9.84 -15.97 22.37
N SER A 66 8.56 -16.24 22.09
CA SER A 66 7.61 -16.70 23.11
C SER A 66 7.96 -18.06 23.73
N ARG A 67 8.82 -18.84 23.08
CA ARG A 67 9.30 -20.15 23.55
C ARG A 67 10.61 -20.07 24.34
N GLY A 68 11.27 -18.90 24.38
CA GLY A 68 12.55 -18.71 25.08
C GLY A 68 13.76 -19.34 24.38
N ASN A 69 13.68 -19.63 23.09
CA ASN A 69 14.77 -20.26 22.32
C ASN A 69 15.80 -19.21 21.84
N GLU A 70 16.56 -18.61 22.75
CA GLU A 70 17.42 -17.45 22.47
C GLU A 70 18.42 -17.65 21.30
N SER A 71 19.01 -18.85 21.19
CA SER A 71 19.93 -19.18 20.09
C SER A 71 19.24 -19.14 18.72
N HIS A 72 18.03 -19.70 18.61
CA HIS A 72 17.25 -19.66 17.38
C HIS A 72 16.79 -18.24 17.06
N VAL A 73 16.33 -17.51 18.07
CA VAL A 73 15.90 -16.11 17.91
C VAL A 73 17.02 -15.25 17.33
N SER A 74 18.25 -15.42 17.82
CA SER A 74 19.42 -14.68 17.30
C SER A 74 19.67 -14.98 15.81
N ALA A 75 19.63 -16.25 15.41
CA ALA A 75 19.80 -16.64 14.01
C ALA A 75 18.65 -16.12 13.11
N ILE A 76 17.41 -16.18 13.60
CA ILE A 76 16.23 -15.68 12.89
C ILE A 76 16.31 -14.16 12.71
N LYS A 77 16.69 -13.40 13.75
CA LYS A 77 16.92 -11.95 13.69
C LYS A 77 17.96 -11.56 12.64
N SER A 78 19.08 -12.30 12.61
CA SER A 78 20.11 -12.08 11.59
C SER A 78 19.57 -12.30 10.18
N TYR A 79 18.75 -13.32 9.98
CA TYR A 79 18.13 -13.59 8.68
C TYR A 79 17.07 -12.55 8.30
N ARG A 80 16.21 -12.14 9.25
CA ARG A 80 15.24 -11.04 9.04
C ARG A 80 15.96 -9.76 8.60
N SER A 81 17.05 -9.39 9.27
CA SER A 81 17.82 -8.18 8.93
C SER A 81 18.39 -8.22 7.50
N LYS A 82 18.79 -9.39 6.99
CA LYS A 82 19.19 -9.54 5.58
C LYS A 82 18.03 -9.27 4.63
N ILE A 83 16.85 -9.80 4.93
CA ILE A 83 15.64 -9.55 4.13
C ILE A 83 15.27 -8.06 4.16
N GLU A 84 15.35 -7.41 5.32
CA GLU A 84 15.10 -5.97 5.46
C GLU A 84 16.08 -5.11 4.66
N THR A 85 17.34 -5.55 4.59
CA THR A 85 18.36 -4.90 3.75
C THR A 85 18.01 -5.04 2.27
N GLU A 86 17.61 -6.23 1.82
CA GLU A 86 17.15 -6.46 0.45
C GLU A 86 15.92 -5.62 0.11
N LEU A 87 14.93 -5.58 1.01
CA LEU A 87 13.73 -4.74 0.86
C LEU A 87 14.09 -3.26 0.75
N SER A 88 14.96 -2.77 1.62
CA SER A 88 15.43 -1.38 1.60
C SER A 88 16.10 -1.05 0.26
N ASN A 89 17.00 -1.92 -0.22
CA ASN A 89 17.69 -1.73 -1.49
C ASN A 89 16.72 -1.70 -2.69
N ILE A 90 15.69 -2.55 -2.69
CA ILE A 90 14.67 -2.55 -3.75
C ILE A 90 13.89 -1.23 -3.72
N CYS A 91 13.42 -0.80 -2.54
CA CYS A 91 12.71 0.47 -2.37
C CYS A 91 13.57 1.66 -2.78
N ASP A 92 14.82 1.74 -2.31
CA ASP A 92 15.74 2.84 -2.63
C ASP A 92 16.03 2.92 -4.13
N GLY A 93 16.17 1.77 -4.80
CA GLY A 93 16.38 1.69 -6.24
C GLY A 93 15.25 2.33 -7.04
N ILE A 94 14.00 1.98 -6.74
CA ILE A 94 12.83 2.53 -7.44
C ILE A 94 12.55 3.98 -7.03
N LEU A 95 12.70 4.34 -5.75
CA LEU A 95 12.51 5.71 -5.27
C LEU A 95 13.50 6.66 -5.96
N LYS A 96 14.76 6.24 -6.09
CA LYS A 96 15.76 7.00 -6.85
C LYS A 96 15.38 7.15 -8.31
N LEU A 97 14.90 6.10 -8.96
CA LEU A 97 14.46 6.16 -10.36
C LEU A 97 13.27 7.12 -10.55
N LEU A 98 12.30 7.06 -9.63
CA LEU A 98 11.13 7.96 -9.63
C LEU A 98 11.55 9.41 -9.50
N ASP A 99 12.41 9.73 -8.53
CA ASP A 99 12.81 11.11 -8.23
C ASP A 99 13.74 11.71 -9.27
N THR A 100 14.64 10.90 -9.86
CA THR A 100 15.67 11.41 -10.77
C THR A 100 15.22 11.46 -12.24
N LYS A 101 14.26 10.63 -12.63
CA LYS A 101 13.86 10.47 -14.04
C LYS A 101 12.35 10.58 -14.22
N LEU A 102 11.57 9.68 -13.60
CA LEU A 102 10.19 9.41 -14.02
C LEU A 102 9.19 10.51 -13.64
N ILE A 103 9.28 11.05 -12.42
CA ILE A 103 8.36 12.11 -11.97
C ILE A 103 8.63 13.40 -12.77
N GLY A 104 9.91 13.72 -13.01
CA GLY A 104 10.30 14.90 -13.77
C GLY A 104 9.93 14.85 -15.26
N SER A 105 9.87 13.65 -15.85
CA SER A 105 9.47 13.45 -17.25
C SER A 105 7.96 13.32 -17.47
N ALA A 106 7.15 13.26 -16.40
CA ALA A 106 5.71 13.01 -16.52
C ALA A 106 4.95 14.24 -17.04
N ALA A 107 4.33 14.12 -18.22
CA ALA A 107 3.63 15.24 -18.86
C ALA A 107 2.13 15.29 -18.51
N THR A 108 1.51 14.13 -18.28
CA THR A 108 0.06 13.96 -18.10
C THR A 108 -0.33 13.75 -16.63
N GLY A 109 -1.58 14.08 -16.28
CA GLY A 109 -2.14 13.77 -14.96
C GLY A 109 -2.01 12.29 -14.60
N ASP A 110 -2.35 11.41 -15.55
CA ASP A 110 -2.18 9.96 -15.42
C ASP A 110 -0.77 9.56 -14.99
N SER A 111 0.27 10.02 -15.71
CA SER A 111 1.65 9.63 -15.42
C SER A 111 2.14 10.23 -14.11
N LYS A 112 1.81 11.48 -13.81
CA LYS A 112 2.16 12.12 -12.53
C LYS A 112 1.53 11.39 -11.34
N VAL A 113 0.22 11.13 -11.40
CA VAL A 113 -0.51 10.43 -10.33
C VAL A 113 0.05 9.02 -10.17
N PHE A 114 0.29 8.30 -11.27
CA PHE A 114 0.87 6.96 -11.24
C PHE A 114 2.22 6.91 -10.53
N TYR A 115 3.17 7.78 -10.90
CA TYR A 115 4.51 7.78 -10.29
C TYR A 115 4.51 8.27 -8.84
N LEU A 116 3.72 9.29 -8.51
CA LEU A 116 3.61 9.78 -7.13
C LEU A 116 2.92 8.74 -6.22
N LYS A 117 1.89 8.06 -6.73
CA LYS A 117 1.27 6.93 -6.03
C LYS A 117 2.30 5.82 -5.80
N MET A 118 3.08 5.46 -6.83
CA MET A 118 4.14 4.47 -6.73
C MET A 118 5.18 4.87 -5.68
N LYS A 119 5.60 6.15 -5.66
CA LYS A 119 6.49 6.69 -4.62
C LYS A 119 5.92 6.49 -3.21
N GLY A 120 4.64 6.80 -3.02
CA GLY A 120 3.94 6.56 -1.76
C GLY A 120 3.92 5.07 -1.37
N ASP A 121 3.67 4.18 -2.34
CA ASP A 121 3.68 2.72 -2.12
C ASP A 121 5.04 2.22 -1.61
N TYR A 122 6.15 2.66 -2.20
CA TYR A 122 7.48 2.20 -1.77
C TYR A 122 7.93 2.79 -0.43
N HIS A 123 7.58 4.05 -0.13
CA HIS A 123 7.77 4.57 1.23
C HIS A 123 6.89 3.85 2.25
N ARG A 124 5.67 3.45 1.89
CA ARG A 124 4.79 2.66 2.75
C ARG A 124 5.42 1.31 3.08
N TYR A 125 5.98 0.62 2.08
CA TYR A 125 6.68 -0.64 2.30
C TYR A 125 7.89 -0.48 3.23
N LEU A 126 8.63 0.62 3.15
CA LEU A 126 9.68 0.93 4.14
C LEU A 126 9.10 1.09 5.55
N ALA A 127 7.98 1.79 5.69
CA ALA A 127 7.34 2.03 6.98
C ALA A 127 6.81 0.74 7.66
N GLU A 128 6.59 -0.35 6.93
CA GLU A 128 6.13 -1.63 7.47
C GLU A 128 7.15 -2.25 8.43
N PHE A 129 8.44 -2.25 8.05
CA PHE A 129 9.50 -2.97 8.77
C PHE A 129 10.53 -2.06 9.44
N LYS A 130 10.65 -0.78 9.03
CA LYS A 130 11.50 0.19 9.72
C LYS A 130 10.94 0.50 11.12
N THR A 131 11.82 0.96 12.00
CA THR A 131 11.48 1.32 13.39
C THR A 131 11.98 2.73 13.74
N GLY A 132 11.51 3.28 14.86
CA GLY A 132 11.98 4.57 15.38
C GLY A 132 11.84 5.73 14.38
N ALA A 133 12.93 6.50 14.22
CA ALA A 133 12.98 7.67 13.36
C ALA A 133 12.78 7.34 11.87
N GLU A 134 13.38 6.23 11.40
CA GLU A 134 13.26 5.81 10.00
C GLU A 134 11.81 5.46 9.63
N ARG A 135 11.07 4.81 10.54
CA ARG A 135 9.64 4.52 10.34
C ARG A 135 8.82 5.80 10.21
N LYS A 136 9.10 6.77 11.08
CA LYS A 136 8.40 8.06 11.11
C LYS A 136 8.63 8.83 9.80
N GLU A 137 9.89 8.90 9.36
CA GLU A 137 10.27 9.53 8.09
C GLU A 137 9.60 8.83 6.90
N ALA A 138 9.64 7.49 6.84
CA ALA A 138 8.98 6.73 5.79
C ALA A 138 7.47 7.01 5.75
N ALA A 139 6.80 7.04 6.90
CA ALA A 139 5.37 7.37 6.97
C ALA A 139 5.05 8.81 6.53
N GLU A 140 5.90 9.78 6.89
CA GLU A 140 5.74 11.18 6.47
C GLU A 140 5.93 11.32 4.95
N ASN A 141 6.92 10.64 4.39
CA ASN A 141 7.15 10.60 2.95
C ASN A 141 6.00 9.91 2.19
N THR A 142 5.44 8.82 2.72
CA THR A 142 4.23 8.19 2.18
C THR A 142 3.06 9.17 2.14
N LEU A 143 2.78 9.83 3.26
CA LEU A 143 1.68 10.79 3.37
C LEU A 143 1.86 11.95 2.39
N SER A 144 3.07 12.49 2.28
CA SER A 144 3.38 13.58 1.35
C SER A 144 3.17 13.16 -0.11
N ALA A 145 3.64 11.98 -0.50
CA ALA A 145 3.52 11.49 -1.87
C ALA A 145 2.06 11.19 -2.25
N TYR A 146 1.29 10.55 -1.37
CA TYR A 146 -0.13 10.28 -1.64
C TYR A 146 -0.97 11.56 -1.66
N LYS A 147 -0.71 12.55 -0.80
CA LYS A 147 -1.41 13.84 -0.86
C LYS A 147 -1.14 14.58 -2.18
N ALA A 148 0.13 14.67 -2.58
CA ALA A 148 0.49 15.27 -3.86
C ALA A 148 -0.16 14.54 -5.05
N SER A 149 -0.22 13.20 -4.99
CA SER A 149 -0.93 12.39 -5.99
C SER A 149 -2.44 12.65 -5.98
N GLN A 150 -3.05 12.80 -4.80
CA GLN A 150 -4.49 13.01 -4.63
C GLN A 150 -4.95 14.38 -5.15
N ASP A 151 -4.16 15.43 -4.90
CA ASP A 151 -4.47 16.79 -5.38
C ASP A 151 -4.53 16.82 -6.92
N ILE A 152 -3.60 16.15 -7.58
CA ILE A 152 -3.59 16.01 -9.05
C ILE A 152 -4.74 15.11 -9.51
N ALA A 153 -4.97 13.98 -8.85
CA ALA A 153 -6.03 13.06 -9.23
C ALA A 153 -7.43 13.69 -9.15
N ASN A 154 -7.69 14.51 -8.14
CA ASN A 154 -8.97 15.19 -7.97
C ASN A 154 -9.22 16.29 -9.01
N THR A 155 -8.15 16.83 -9.62
CA THR A 155 -8.25 17.91 -10.60
C THR A 155 -8.18 17.43 -12.04
N GLU A 156 -7.41 16.38 -12.31
CA GLU A 156 -7.11 15.91 -13.67
C GLU A 156 -7.76 14.56 -14.02
N LEU A 157 -8.24 13.77 -13.05
CA LEU A 157 -8.78 12.43 -13.28
C LEU A 157 -10.25 12.32 -12.86
N ALA A 158 -11.06 11.65 -13.69
CA ALA A 158 -12.43 11.31 -13.35
C ALA A 158 -12.50 10.45 -12.07
N PRO A 159 -13.57 10.56 -11.25
CA PRO A 159 -13.72 9.74 -10.04
C PRO A 159 -13.65 8.24 -10.28
N THR A 160 -14.13 7.79 -11.45
CA THR A 160 -14.10 6.40 -11.91
C THR A 160 -12.75 5.96 -12.48
N HIS A 161 -11.78 6.86 -12.61
CA HIS A 161 -10.50 6.54 -13.25
C HIS A 161 -9.72 5.48 -12.44
N PRO A 162 -9.26 4.37 -13.03
CA PRO A 162 -8.61 3.27 -12.30
C PRO A 162 -7.39 3.69 -11.47
N ILE A 163 -6.60 4.66 -11.95
CA ILE A 163 -5.44 5.19 -11.21
C ILE A 163 -5.89 5.94 -9.95
N ARG A 164 -6.98 6.73 -10.04
CA ARG A 164 -7.53 7.50 -8.91
C ARG A 164 -8.14 6.57 -7.86
N LEU A 165 -8.91 5.57 -8.30
CA LEU A 165 -9.45 4.54 -7.42
C LEU A 165 -8.34 3.72 -6.75
N GLY A 166 -7.30 3.34 -7.50
CA GLY A 166 -6.15 2.62 -6.97
C GLY A 166 -5.34 3.45 -5.97
N LEU A 167 -5.24 4.77 -6.15
CA LEU A 167 -4.65 5.68 -5.17
C LEU A 167 -5.48 5.69 -3.88
N ALA A 168 -6.80 5.85 -3.98
CA ALA A 168 -7.68 5.85 -2.81
C ALA A 168 -7.58 4.55 -2.01
N LEU A 169 -7.51 3.40 -2.70
CA LEU A 169 -7.29 2.09 -2.07
C LEU A 169 -5.97 2.02 -1.30
N ASN A 170 -4.86 2.42 -1.92
CA ASN A 170 -3.56 2.30 -1.27
C ASN A 170 -3.39 3.33 -0.14
N PHE A 171 -4.00 4.50 -0.28
CA PHE A 171 -3.97 5.53 0.74
C PHE A 171 -4.80 5.11 1.97
N SER A 172 -5.94 4.44 1.79
CA SER A 172 -6.71 3.91 2.92
C SER A 172 -5.95 2.82 3.67
N VAL A 173 -5.28 1.91 2.95
CA VAL A 173 -4.39 0.90 3.55
C VAL A 173 -3.28 1.55 4.37
N PHE A 174 -2.68 2.65 3.89
CA PHE A 174 -1.68 3.39 4.65
C PHE A 174 -2.20 3.93 5.98
N TYR A 175 -3.38 4.56 5.97
CA TYR A 175 -3.99 5.09 7.19
C TYR A 175 -4.27 3.96 8.18
N TYR A 176 -4.76 2.81 7.70
CA TYR A 176 -5.05 1.67 8.55
C TYR A 176 -3.77 0.98 9.08
N GLU A 177 -2.86 0.56 8.21
CA GLU A 177 -1.74 -0.31 8.61
C GLU A 177 -0.56 0.45 9.21
N ILE A 178 -0.31 1.69 8.79
CA ILE A 178 0.88 2.43 9.21
C ILE A 178 0.55 3.47 10.28
N LEU A 179 -0.55 4.21 10.12
CA LEU A 179 -0.89 5.33 11.02
C LEU A 179 -1.75 4.90 12.22
N ASN A 180 -2.54 3.83 12.12
CA ASN A 180 -3.34 3.30 13.23
C ASN A 180 -2.50 2.54 14.28
N SER A 181 -1.16 2.63 14.24
CA SER A 181 -0.30 2.10 15.30
C SER A 181 -0.60 2.78 16.65
N PRO A 182 -0.59 2.04 17.78
CA PRO A 182 -1.02 2.55 19.09
C PRO A 182 -0.32 3.85 19.53
N ASP A 183 0.96 4.03 19.18
CA ASP A 183 1.74 5.24 19.51
C ASP A 183 1.20 6.54 18.85
N ARG A 184 0.55 6.44 17.69
CA ARG A 184 -0.09 7.58 16.99
C ARG A 184 -1.61 7.59 17.11
N ALA A 185 -2.21 6.45 17.47
CA ALA A 185 -3.65 6.30 17.65
C ALA A 185 -4.21 7.26 18.70
N CYS A 186 -3.51 7.51 19.82
CA CYS A 186 -3.99 8.45 20.85
C CYS A 186 -4.25 9.86 20.32
N ASN A 187 -3.37 10.38 19.45
CA ASN A 187 -3.54 11.71 18.87
C ASN A 187 -4.52 11.70 17.69
N LEU A 188 -4.45 10.71 16.80
CA LEU A 188 -5.30 10.63 15.59
C LEU A 188 -6.77 10.28 15.89
N ARG A 189 -7.02 9.49 16.95
CA ARG A 189 -8.37 9.11 17.41
C ARG A 189 -9.07 10.31 18.09
N GLN A 190 -8.32 11.21 18.72
CA GLN A 190 -8.83 12.46 19.31
C GLN A 190 -9.09 13.57 18.29
N THR A 191 -8.33 13.65 17.19
CA THR A 191 -8.47 14.71 16.19
C THR A 191 -9.51 14.41 15.09
N GLY A 192 -10.21 13.27 15.14
CA GLY A 192 -11.27 12.93 14.16
C GLY A 192 -10.76 12.57 12.76
N VAL A 193 -9.45 12.48 12.56
CA VAL A 193 -8.79 12.28 11.26
C VAL A 193 -9.14 10.90 10.68
N LEU A 194 -9.14 9.83 11.50
CA LEU A 194 -9.58 8.49 11.05
C LEU A 194 -11.04 8.45 10.55
N LYS A 195 -11.92 9.29 11.10
CA LYS A 195 -13.32 9.38 10.64
C LYS A 195 -13.46 10.20 9.37
N ILE A 196 -12.67 11.25 9.21
CA ILE A 196 -12.68 12.12 8.03
C ILE A 196 -12.13 11.38 6.80
N ASP A 197 -11.12 10.52 6.97
CA ASP A 197 -10.52 9.80 5.83
C ASP A 197 -11.33 8.58 5.39
N LEU A 198 -12.11 7.95 6.29
CA LEU A 198 -13.16 6.99 5.91
C LEU A 198 -14.27 7.66 5.08
N VAL A 199 -14.57 8.93 5.35
CA VAL A 199 -15.53 9.73 4.58
C VAL A 199 -14.96 10.09 3.20
N VAL A 200 -13.66 10.41 3.08
CA VAL A 200 -13.01 10.59 1.76
C VAL A 200 -13.05 9.28 0.94
N PHE A 201 -12.87 8.15 1.61
CA PHE A 201 -12.98 6.80 1.03
C PHE A 201 -14.40 6.47 0.55
N ILE A 202 -15.43 6.74 1.37
CA ILE A 202 -16.85 6.57 0.99
C ILE A 202 -17.20 7.54 -0.14
N PHE A 203 -16.72 8.78 -0.07
CA PHE A 203 -16.99 9.80 -1.07
C PHE A 203 -16.40 9.45 -2.44
N ALA A 204 -15.15 8.99 -2.49
CA ALA A 204 -14.55 8.50 -3.75
C ALA A 204 -15.31 7.29 -4.32
N PHE A 205 -15.84 6.42 -3.45
CA PHE A 205 -16.65 5.27 -3.84
C PHE A 205 -18.04 5.70 -4.36
N ASP A 206 -18.71 6.63 -3.68
CA ASP A 206 -20.02 7.16 -4.04
C ASP A 206 -19.96 7.99 -5.33
N GLU A 207 -18.93 8.83 -5.51
CA GLU A 207 -18.68 9.54 -6.78
C GLU A 207 -18.46 8.55 -7.92
N ALA A 208 -17.68 7.48 -7.70
CA ALA A 208 -17.45 6.46 -8.70
C ALA A 208 -18.73 5.68 -9.06
N ILE A 209 -19.59 5.36 -8.09
CA ILE A 209 -20.90 4.74 -8.34
C ILE A 209 -21.76 5.65 -9.21
N ALA A 210 -21.81 6.95 -8.90
CA ALA A 210 -22.68 7.91 -9.60
C ALA A 210 -22.36 8.03 -11.10
N GLU A 211 -21.11 7.78 -11.49
CA GLU A 211 -20.64 7.88 -12.88
C GLU A 211 -20.37 6.51 -13.53
N LEU A 212 -20.55 5.39 -12.81
CA LEU A 212 -20.17 4.05 -13.27
C LEU A 212 -20.91 3.63 -14.55
N ASP A 213 -22.18 4.01 -14.67
CA ASP A 213 -23.05 3.70 -15.82
C ASP A 213 -22.60 4.40 -17.13
N THR A 214 -21.65 5.33 -17.04
CA THR A 214 -21.13 6.09 -18.19
C THR A 214 -19.86 5.47 -18.81
N LEU A 215 -19.29 4.43 -18.18
CA LEU A 215 -18.04 3.82 -18.60
C LEU A 215 -18.19 2.84 -19.77
N GLY A 216 -17.16 2.77 -20.62
CA GLY A 216 -16.99 1.68 -21.58
C GLY A 216 -16.60 0.36 -20.93
N GLU A 217 -16.80 -0.76 -21.64
CA GLU A 217 -16.68 -2.12 -21.07
C GLU A 217 -15.30 -2.45 -20.45
N GLU A 218 -14.21 -1.94 -21.04
CA GLU A 218 -12.84 -2.17 -20.55
C GLU A 218 -12.58 -1.44 -19.23
N SER A 219 -12.85 -0.12 -19.18
CA SER A 219 -12.70 0.69 -17.98
C SER A 219 -13.67 0.28 -16.86
N TYR A 220 -14.86 -0.23 -17.21
CA TYR A 220 -15.83 -0.73 -16.25
C TYR A 220 -15.28 -1.93 -15.46
N LYS A 221 -14.62 -2.89 -16.12
CA LYS A 221 -14.05 -4.08 -15.45
C LYS A 221 -12.95 -3.71 -14.45
N ASP A 222 -12.03 -2.83 -14.84
CA ASP A 222 -10.94 -2.41 -13.95
C ASP A 222 -11.45 -1.59 -12.76
N SER A 223 -12.38 -0.66 -13.02
CA SER A 223 -12.96 0.19 -11.97
C SER A 223 -13.77 -0.63 -10.97
N THR A 224 -14.61 -1.56 -11.44
CA THR A 224 -15.41 -2.44 -10.57
C THR A 224 -14.57 -3.40 -9.75
N LEU A 225 -13.46 -3.92 -10.29
CA LEU A 225 -12.53 -4.75 -9.54
C LEU A 225 -11.90 -3.97 -8.38
N ILE A 226 -11.45 -2.74 -8.61
CA ILE A 226 -10.86 -1.89 -7.56
C ILE A 226 -11.92 -1.51 -6.52
N MET A 227 -13.13 -1.17 -6.95
CA MET A 227 -14.27 -0.91 -6.06
C MET A 227 -14.62 -2.13 -5.18
N GLN A 228 -14.56 -3.34 -5.72
CA GLN A 228 -14.77 -4.54 -4.91
C GLN A 228 -13.67 -4.70 -3.84
N LEU A 229 -12.40 -4.48 -4.18
CA LEU A 229 -11.30 -4.53 -3.21
C LEU A 229 -11.45 -3.46 -2.12
N LEU A 230 -11.90 -2.26 -2.47
CA LEU A 230 -12.24 -1.21 -1.51
C LEU A 230 -13.32 -1.72 -0.53
N ARG A 231 -14.41 -2.28 -1.03
CA ARG A 231 -15.50 -2.84 -0.22
C ARG A 231 -15.03 -3.97 0.71
N ASP A 232 -14.19 -4.87 0.21
CA ASP A 232 -13.66 -5.99 0.98
C ASP A 232 -12.81 -5.47 2.15
N ASN A 233 -11.92 -4.49 1.90
CA ASN A 233 -11.12 -3.85 2.94
C ASN A 233 -11.98 -3.14 3.98
N LEU A 234 -13.01 -2.38 3.56
CA LEU A 234 -13.92 -1.72 4.49
C LEU A 234 -14.61 -2.73 5.42
N THR A 235 -15.06 -3.85 4.86
CA THR A 235 -15.75 -4.89 5.63
C THR A 235 -14.83 -5.48 6.70
N LEU A 236 -13.58 -5.79 6.32
CA LEU A 236 -12.56 -6.31 7.24
C LEU A 236 -12.24 -5.34 8.39
N TRP A 237 -12.04 -4.06 8.08
CA TRP A 237 -11.67 -3.07 9.11
C TRP A 237 -12.84 -2.73 10.03
N THR A 238 -14.07 -2.80 9.52
CA THR A 238 -15.26 -2.56 10.33
C THR A 238 -15.52 -3.72 11.30
N SER A 239 -15.18 -4.97 10.93
CA SER A 239 -15.24 -6.10 11.88
C SER A 239 -14.15 -5.99 12.96
N ASP A 240 -12.91 -5.67 12.59
CA ASP A 240 -11.79 -5.55 13.55
C ASP A 240 -12.07 -4.47 14.62
N MET A 241 -12.64 -3.32 14.23
CA MET A 241 -12.99 -2.24 15.17
C MET A 241 -14.14 -2.59 16.14
N GLN A 242 -15.03 -3.52 15.77
CA GLN A 242 -16.11 -3.98 16.65
C GLN A 242 -15.58 -4.95 17.72
N ASP A 243 -14.57 -5.74 17.38
CA ASP A 243 -13.90 -6.65 18.31
C ASP A 243 -13.02 -5.89 19.33
N ASP A 244 -12.27 -4.86 18.90
CA ASP A 244 -11.45 -4.01 19.79
C ASP A 244 -12.30 -3.27 20.86
N ASN A 245 -13.48 -2.76 20.49
CA ASN A 245 -14.41 -2.11 21.44
C ASN A 245 -14.98 -3.08 22.49
N SER A 246 -15.00 -4.39 22.19
CA SER A 246 -15.52 -5.41 23.10
C SER A 246 -14.50 -5.78 24.19
N GLU A 247 -13.21 -5.55 23.95
CA GLU A 247 -12.13 -5.76 24.92
C GLU A 247 -11.97 -4.56 25.87
N GLU A 248 -12.06 -3.31 25.37
CA GLU A 248 -12.03 -2.10 26.22
C GLU A 248 -13.18 -2.08 27.27
N ILE A 249 -14.35 -2.63 26.94
CA ILE A 249 -15.50 -2.69 27.88
C ILE A 249 -15.28 -3.74 28.99
N LYS A 250 -14.46 -4.77 28.76
CA LYS A 250 -14.16 -5.78 29.79
C LYS A 250 -13.12 -5.31 30.80
N GLU A 251 -12.24 -4.38 30.42
CA GLU A 251 -11.21 -3.83 31.31
C GLU A 251 -11.73 -2.70 32.23
N ALA A 252 -12.87 -2.08 31.87
CA ALA A 252 -13.53 -1.04 32.68
C ALA A 252 -14.55 -1.58 33.71
N ALA A 253 -14.75 -2.90 33.81
CA ALA A 253 -15.63 -3.48 34.81
C ALA A 253 -14.99 -3.36 36.22
N PRO A 254 -15.64 -2.72 37.21
CA PRO A 254 -15.09 -2.65 38.55
C PRO A 254 -14.98 -4.06 39.13
N LYS A 255 -13.81 -4.40 39.69
CA LYS A 255 -13.65 -5.64 40.45
C LYS A 255 -14.69 -5.65 41.59
N PRO A 256 -15.40 -6.77 41.81
CA PRO A 256 -16.30 -6.87 42.95
C PRO A 256 -15.47 -6.79 44.22
N ASP A 257 -15.81 -5.83 45.08
CA ASP A 257 -15.28 -5.72 46.43
C ASP A 257 -15.68 -7.00 47.21
N ASN A 258 -14.67 -7.71 47.70
CA ASN A 258 -14.86 -8.84 48.60
C ASN A 258 -15.15 -8.30 50.01
N GLU A 259 -16.37 -8.50 50.50
CA GLU A 259 -16.70 -8.66 51.92
C GLU A 259 -17.24 -10.07 52.19
#